data_AF-A0A7J7GV91-F1
#
_entry.id   AF-A0A7J7GV91-F1
#
_cell.length_a   1.000
_cell.length_b   1.000
_cell.length_c   1.000
_cell.angle_alpha   90.00
_cell.angle_beta   90.00
_cell.angle_gamma   90.00
#
_symmetry.space_group_name_H-M   'P 1'
#
loop_
_entity.id
_entity.type
_entity.pdbx_description
1 polymer ?
#
loop_
_entity_poly.entity_id
_entity_poly.type
_entity_poly.pdbx_seq_one_letter_code
_entity_poly.pdbx_strand_id
1 'polypeptide(L)'
;MALKFLNKKGWHTGSLRNIENVWKAEQKHDAEQKKLEELRKQIHEERERSEFRLLQEQAGLLPKQERLEFLYDSGLAVGKGSSDGFKALEALPKTDPQMASSSSAKVFLFSFF
;
A
#
# COMPACT_ATOMS: atom_id res chain seq x y z
N MET A 1 13.93 -45.63 -1.27
CA MET A 1 13.16 -44.77 -0.33
C MET A 1 14.04 -44.19 0.79
N ALA A 2 15.20 -43.57 0.49
CA ALA A 2 16.18 -43.26 1.53
C ALA A 2 16.21 -41.80 2.04
N LEU A 3 15.44 -40.87 1.44
CA LEU A 3 15.49 -39.43 1.81
C LEU A 3 14.20 -38.88 2.43
N LYS A 4 13.17 -39.70 2.64
CA LYS A 4 11.85 -39.26 3.14
C LYS A 4 11.90 -38.65 4.56
N PHE A 5 12.91 -39.00 5.36
CA PHE A 5 13.07 -38.45 6.71
C PHE A 5 13.43 -36.96 6.71
N LEU A 6 14.01 -36.44 5.63
CA LEU A 6 14.35 -35.02 5.48
C LEU A 6 13.11 -34.13 5.51
N ASN A 7 11.98 -34.59 4.97
CA ASN A 7 10.71 -33.83 4.99
C ASN A 7 10.13 -33.64 6.41
N LYS A 8 10.55 -34.46 7.39
CA LYS A 8 10.20 -34.29 8.80
C LYS A 8 11.04 -33.20 9.48
N LYS A 9 12.10 -32.71 8.84
CA LYS A 9 12.95 -31.63 9.36
C LYS A 9 12.33 -30.28 8.98
N GLY A 10 12.18 -29.40 9.97
CA GLY A 10 11.52 -28.10 9.78
C GLY A 10 12.25 -27.14 8.84
N TRP A 11 13.54 -27.35 8.58
CA TRP A 11 14.35 -26.53 7.66
C TRP A 11 14.36 -27.06 6.22
N HIS A 12 13.79 -28.24 5.95
CA HIS A 12 13.86 -28.85 4.62
C HIS A 12 12.90 -28.18 3.64
N THR A 13 13.38 -27.80 2.45
CA THR A 13 12.61 -27.06 1.45
C THR A 13 11.43 -27.85 0.87
N GLY A 14 11.57 -29.18 0.78
CA GLY A 14 10.48 -30.08 0.35
C GLY A 14 9.43 -30.40 1.42
N SER A 15 9.53 -29.81 2.63
CA SER A 15 8.52 -30.01 3.67
C SER A 15 7.23 -29.26 3.29
N LEU A 16 6.07 -29.93 3.39
CA LEU A 16 4.76 -29.34 3.04
C LEU A 16 4.50 -28.01 3.74
N ARG A 17 4.93 -27.86 5.00
CA ARG A 17 4.78 -26.62 5.77
C ARG A 17 5.61 -25.47 5.18
N ASN A 18 6.81 -25.76 4.68
CA ASN A 18 7.68 -24.75 4.09
C ASN A 18 7.18 -24.36 2.71
N ILE A 19 6.75 -25.33 1.92
CA ILE A 19 6.10 -25.09 0.62
C ILE A 19 4.86 -24.20 0.81
N GLU A 20 4.02 -24.49 1.80
CA GLU A 20 2.83 -23.68 2.10
C GLU A 20 3.19 -22.26 2.55
N ASN A 21 4.23 -22.10 3.38
CA ASN A 21 4.69 -20.78 3.82
C ASN A 21 5.25 -19.95 2.67
N VAL A 22 6.04 -20.57 1.79
CA VAL A 22 6.57 -19.91 0.58
C VAL A 22 5.42 -19.52 -0.34
N TRP A 23 4.47 -20.42 -0.58
CA TRP A 23 3.29 -20.13 -1.41
C TRP A 23 2.45 -18.97 -0.86
N LYS A 24 2.26 -18.91 0.47
CA LYS A 24 1.58 -17.78 1.13
C LYS A 24 2.36 -16.47 0.98
N ALA A 25 3.69 -16.52 1.03
CA ALA A 25 4.54 -15.35 0.83
C ALA A 25 4.50 -14.87 -0.64
N GLU A 26 4.56 -15.80 -1.59
CA GLU A 26 4.43 -15.51 -3.03
C GLU A 26 3.06 -14.89 -3.34
N GLN A 27 1.97 -15.44 -2.82
CA GLN A 27 0.63 -14.86 -3.03
C GLN A 27 0.49 -13.44 -2.47
N LYS A 28 1.08 -13.17 -1.30
CA LYS A 28 1.10 -11.80 -0.75
C LYS A 28 1.93 -10.87 -1.62
N HIS A 29 3.09 -11.33 -2.08
CA HIS A 29 3.95 -10.57 -2.96
C HIS A 29 3.26 -10.23 -4.28
N ASP A 30 2.60 -11.20 -4.91
CA ASP A 30 1.86 -10.99 -6.16
C ASP A 30 0.71 -9.98 -5.98
N ALA A 31 0.02 -10.03 -4.84
CA ALA A 31 -1.02 -9.05 -4.53
C ALA A 31 -0.45 -7.64 -4.31
N GLU A 32 0.71 -7.51 -3.68
CA GLU A 32 1.41 -6.23 -3.53
C GLU A 32 1.92 -5.69 -4.86
N GLN A 33 2.51 -6.55 -5.70
CA GLN A 33 2.99 -6.17 -7.03
C GLN A 33 1.87 -5.67 -7.93
N LYS A 34 0.72 -6.36 -7.95
CA LYS A 34 -0.46 -5.90 -8.72
C LYS A 34 -0.95 -4.53 -8.28
N LYS A 35 -0.98 -4.26 -6.97
CA LYS A 35 -1.33 -2.93 -6.44
C LYS A 35 -0.32 -1.87 -6.85
N LEU A 36 0.97 -2.19 -6.82
CA LEU A 36 2.02 -1.26 -7.26
C LEU A 36 1.94 -0.99 -8.76
N GLU A 37 1.65 -1.99 -9.59
CA GLU A 37 1.45 -1.83 -11.03
C GLU A 37 0.24 -0.95 -11.33
N GLU A 38 -0.87 -1.14 -10.63
CA GLU A 38 -2.06 -0.30 -10.76
C GLU A 38 -1.74 1.16 -10.41
N LEU A 39 -1.06 1.42 -9.29
CA LEU A 39 -0.65 2.77 -8.90
C LEU A 39 0.33 3.40 -9.91
N ARG A 40 1.28 2.62 -10.42
CA ARG A 40 2.20 3.08 -11.48
C ARG A 40 1.44 3.49 -12.73
N LYS A 41 0.42 2.72 -13.11
CA LYS A 41 -0.45 3.03 -14.24
C LYS A 41 -1.21 4.33 -14.02
N GLN A 42 -1.80 4.52 -12.84
CA GLN A 42 -2.51 5.76 -12.49
C GLN A 42 -1.61 6.99 -12.59
N ILE A 43 -0.39 6.93 -12.04
CA ILE A 43 0.60 8.02 -12.15
C ILE A 43 0.94 8.32 -13.61
N HIS A 44 1.09 7.28 -14.43
CA HIS A 44 1.40 7.47 -15.85
C HIS A 44 0.24 8.15 -16.59
N GLU A 45 -0.99 7.68 -16.39
CA GLU A 45 -2.18 8.30 -16.98
C GLU A 45 -2.36 9.76 -16.54
N GLU A 46 -2.11 10.07 -15.27
CA GLU A 46 -2.14 11.44 -14.75
C GLU A 46 -1.08 12.32 -15.40
N ARG A 47 0.14 11.80 -15.59
CA ARG A 47 1.21 12.52 -16.29
C ARG A 47 0.82 12.81 -17.73
N GLU A 48 0.36 11.80 -18.48
CA GLU A 48 -0.07 12.00 -19.87
C GLU A 48 -1.20 13.03 -19.98
N ARG A 49 -2.21 12.99 -19.09
CA ARG A 49 -3.26 14.03 -19.05
C ARG A 49 -2.71 15.41 -18.77
N SER A 50 -1.76 15.53 -17.83
CA SER A 50 -1.14 16.81 -17.49
C SER A 50 -0.30 17.37 -18.65
N GLU A 51 0.45 16.52 -19.35
CA GLU A 51 1.25 16.89 -20.51
C GLU A 51 0.37 17.33 -21.68
N PHE A 52 -0.71 16.59 -21.95
CA PHE A 52 -1.67 16.94 -22.98
C PHE A 52 -2.34 18.29 -22.70
N ARG A 53 -2.65 18.58 -21.44
CA ARG A 53 -3.19 19.88 -21.03
C ARG A 53 -2.17 21.01 -21.21
N LEU A 54 -0.94 20.82 -20.76
CA LEU A 54 0.14 21.80 -20.95
C LEU A 54 0.36 22.10 -22.44
N LEU A 55 0.28 21.09 -23.31
CA LEU A 55 0.40 21.27 -24.74
C LEU A 55 -0.75 22.12 -25.33
N GLN A 56 -1.99 21.93 -24.86
CA GLN A 56 -3.13 22.75 -25.25
C GLN A 56 -3.04 24.20 -24.76
N GLU A 57 -2.54 24.41 -23.53
CA GLU A 57 -2.27 25.74 -22.99
C GLU A 57 -1.17 26.45 -23.79
N GLN A 58 -0.11 25.75 -24.17
CA GLN A 58 0.96 26.29 -25.04
C GLN A 58 0.46 26.64 -26.44
N ALA A 59 -0.43 25.82 -27.00
CA ALA A 59 -1.09 26.10 -28.27
C ALA A 59 -2.11 27.27 -28.18
N GLY A 60 -2.40 27.77 -26.97
CA GLY A 60 -3.33 28.88 -26.73
C GLY A 60 -4.80 28.49 -26.89
N LEU A 61 -5.11 27.20 -26.97
CA LEU A 61 -6.49 26.70 -27.11
C LEU A 61 -7.23 26.71 -25.76
N LEU A 62 -6.49 26.49 -24.66
CA LEU A 62 -7.04 26.52 -23.31
C LEU A 62 -6.42 27.63 -22.47
N PRO A 63 -7.21 28.33 -21.62
CA PRO A 63 -6.67 29.26 -20.64
C PRO A 63 -5.83 28.50 -19.62
N LYS A 64 -4.75 29.14 -19.13
CA LYS A 64 -3.85 28.57 -18.13
C LYS A 64 -4.61 28.28 -16.83
N GLN A 65 -4.53 27.06 -16.31
CA GLN A 65 -5.14 26.73 -15.01
C GLN A 65 -4.42 27.46 -13.88
N GLU A 66 -5.16 28.13 -12.98
CA GLU A 66 -4.57 28.70 -11.77
C GLU A 66 -4.21 27.60 -10.75
N ARG A 67 -3.10 27.79 -10.03
CA ARG A 67 -2.53 26.80 -9.10
C ARG A 67 -3.48 26.39 -7.96
N LEU A 68 -4.54 27.16 -7.70
CA LEU A 68 -5.46 26.95 -6.58
C LEU A 68 -6.75 26.22 -6.97
N GLU A 69 -7.01 25.96 -8.25
CA GLU A 69 -8.29 25.36 -8.66
C GLU A 69 -8.52 23.96 -8.09
N PHE A 70 -7.46 23.18 -7.84
CA PHE A 70 -7.59 21.88 -7.19
C PHE A 70 -8.22 21.96 -5.78
N LEU A 71 -8.04 23.07 -5.05
CA LEU A 71 -8.66 23.27 -3.74
C LEU A 71 -10.15 23.56 -3.83
N TYR A 72 -10.59 24.19 -4.91
CA TYR A 72 -12.00 24.52 -5.13
C TYR A 72 -12.79 23.33 -5.69
N ASP A 73 -12.17 22.51 -6.56
CA ASP A 73 -12.80 21.31 -7.11
C ASP A 73 -12.84 20.12 -6.14
N SER A 74 -11.86 20.01 -5.24
CA SER A 74 -11.78 18.87 -4.29
C SER A 74 -12.82 18.91 -3.17
N GLY A 75 -13.68 19.93 -3.11
CA GLY A 75 -14.72 20.07 -2.07
C GLY A 75 -14.17 20.28 -0.64
N LEU A 76 -12.85 20.34 -0.48
CA LEU A 76 -12.14 20.56 0.78
C LEU A 76 -11.96 22.06 1.10
N ALA A 77 -12.44 22.95 0.23
CA ALA A 77 -12.33 24.39 0.43
C ALA A 77 -13.01 24.82 1.75
N VAL A 78 -12.18 25.28 2.69
CA VAL A 78 -12.58 25.93 3.94
C VAL A 78 -13.43 27.16 3.60
N GLY A 79 -14.75 27.03 3.67
CA GLY A 79 -15.66 28.16 3.51
C GLY A 79 -17.01 27.88 2.83
N LYS A 80 -17.19 26.74 2.14
CA LYS A 80 -18.47 26.43 1.48
C LYS A 80 -19.04 25.06 1.89
N GLY A 81 -19.63 25.05 3.08
CA GLY A 81 -20.70 24.17 3.58
C GLY A 81 -20.97 22.81 2.93
N SER A 82 -20.02 21.88 2.94
CA SER A 82 -20.34 20.45 2.90
C SER A 82 -19.54 19.70 3.95
N SER A 83 -20.19 19.47 5.10
CA SER A 83 -19.68 18.66 6.22
C SER A 83 -19.60 17.17 5.89
N ASP A 84 -20.03 16.76 4.69
CA ASP A 84 -20.22 15.35 4.34
C ASP A 84 -18.91 14.67 3.96
N GLY A 85 -17.96 15.41 3.36
CA GLY A 85 -16.64 14.87 2.99
C GLY A 85 -15.79 14.45 4.19
N PHE A 86 -15.88 15.18 5.31
CA PHE A 86 -15.17 14.83 6.54
C PHE A 86 -15.83 13.65 7.28
N LYS A 87 -17.16 13.57 7.25
CA LYS A 87 -17.94 12.49 7.86
C LYS A 87 -17.71 11.12 7.19
N ALA A 88 -17.48 11.12 5.88
CA ALA A 88 -17.18 9.90 5.12
C ALA A 88 -15.83 9.27 5.51
N LEU A 89 -14.85 10.08 5.91
CA LEU A 89 -13.54 9.61 6.38
C LEU A 89 -13.61 9.02 7.80
N GLU A 90 -14.56 9.46 8.62
CA GLU A 90 -14.78 8.95 9.98
C GLU A 90 -15.46 7.56 10.01
N ALA A 91 -16.13 7.18 8.92
CA ALA A 91 -16.83 5.89 8.78
C ALA A 91 -15.91 4.71 8.39
N LEU A 92 -14.62 4.95 8.12
CA LEU A 92 -13.65 3.87 7.94
C LEU A 92 -13.38 3.19 9.30
N PRO A 93 -13.38 1.86 9.39
CA PRO A 93 -13.18 1.17 10.67
C PRO A 93 -11.80 1.53 11.22
N LYS A 94 -11.80 2.20 12.39
CA LYS A 94 -10.59 2.50 13.17
C LYS A 94 -9.89 1.16 13.44
N THR A 95 -8.69 0.99 12.91
CA THR A 95 -7.85 -0.18 13.19
C THR A 95 -7.31 -0.02 14.59
N ASP A 96 -7.82 -0.81 15.53
CA ASP A 96 -7.37 -0.80 16.92
C ASP A 96 -5.87 -1.20 17.01
N PRO A 97 -5.02 -0.43 17.72
CA PRO A 97 -3.59 -0.72 17.86
C PRO A 97 -3.29 -1.85 18.87
N GLN A 98 -4.29 -2.61 19.32
CA GLN A 98 -4.10 -3.60 20.40
C GLN A 98 -3.56 -4.97 19.95
N MET A 99 -3.42 -5.24 18.65
CA MET A 99 -2.86 -6.50 18.15
C MET A 99 -1.32 -6.51 17.96
N ALA A 100 -0.62 -5.43 18.33
CA ALA A 100 0.82 -5.29 18.15
C ALA A 100 1.65 -5.50 19.43
N SER A 101 1.16 -6.23 20.44
CA SER A 101 1.92 -6.51 21.67
C SER A 101 1.89 -7.99 22.10
N SER A 102 2.54 -8.85 21.32
CA SER A 102 2.95 -10.16 21.85
C SER A 102 4.25 -10.69 21.23
N SER A 103 5.29 -9.84 21.17
CA SER A 103 6.68 -10.33 21.07
C SER A 103 7.42 -10.02 22.37
N SER A 104 7.16 -10.84 23.40
CA SER A 104 8.01 -10.89 24.59
C SER A 104 9.39 -11.46 24.19
N ALA A 105 10.32 -10.56 23.84
CA ALA A 105 11.72 -10.88 23.67
C ALA A 105 12.34 -11.06 25.06
N LYS A 106 12.61 -12.31 25.45
CA LYS A 106 13.50 -12.60 26.59
C LYS A 106 14.92 -12.22 26.19
N VAL A 107 15.31 -11.01 26.58
CA VAL A 107 16.71 -10.56 26.55
C VAL A 107 17.46 -11.37 27.60
N PHE A 108 18.28 -12.32 27.14
CA PHE A 108 19.31 -12.97 27.96
C PHE A 108 20.36 -11.92 28.33
N LEU A 109 20.29 -11.39 29.54
CA LEU A 109 21.38 -10.63 30.13
C LEU A 109 22.39 -11.61 30.72
N PHE A 110 23.56 -11.64 30.08
CA PHE A 110 24.84 -12.06 30.64
C PHE A 110 24.95 -11.62 32.11
N SER A 111 25.11 -12.57 33.02
CA SER A 111 25.60 -12.31 34.38
C SER A 111 26.91 -13.06 34.53
N PHE A 112 27.98 -12.28 34.58
CA PHE A 112 29.34 -12.69 34.88
C PHE A 112 29.48 -12.73 36.40
N PHE A 113 29.38 -13.92 37.00
CA PHE A 113 30.04 -14.31 38.26
C PHE A 113 30.10 -15.84 38.34
#